data_AF-A0A452XMT6-F1
#
_entry.id   AF-A0A452XMT6-F1
#
_cell.length_a   1.000
_cell.length_b   1.000
_cell.length_c   1.000
_cell.angle_alpha   90.00
_cell.angle_beta   90.00
_cell.angle_gamma   90.00
#
_symmetry.space_group_name_H-M   'P 1'
#
loop_
_entity.id
_entity.type
_entity.pdbx_description
1 polymer ?
#
loop_
_entity_poly.entity_id
_entity_poly.type
_entity_poly.pdbx_seq_one_letter_code
_entity_poly.pdbx_strand_id
1 'polypeptide(L)' 'AFSRCPQPIPCSSFNNDGSIFAYGVCYDWSRGAENHNPANAKTSIYLHSPQEAEVKGKPRIATGRK' A
#
# COMPACT_ATOMS: atom_id res chain seq x y z
N ALA A 1 -2.78 11.51 -1.57
CA ALA A 1 -3.10 10.44 -2.53
C ALA A 1 -1.88 9.57 -2.77
N PHE A 2 -2.05 8.25 -2.72
CA PHE A 2 -0.97 7.28 -2.89
C PHE A 2 -0.40 7.29 -4.32
N SER A 3 0.92 7.15 -4.44
CA SER A 3 1.59 6.98 -5.73
C SER A 3 1.30 5.61 -6.32
N ARG A 4 1.10 5.55 -7.64
CA ARG A 4 0.94 4.27 -8.36
C ARG A 4 2.26 3.49 -8.31
N CYS A 5 2.20 2.23 -7.88
CA CYS A 5 3.36 1.36 -7.80
C CYS A 5 3.54 0.56 -9.11
N PRO A 6 4.78 0.44 -9.63
CA PRO A 6 5.08 -0.33 -10.83
C PRO A 6 5.22 -1.85 -10.57
N GLN A 7 5.26 -2.26 -9.31
CA GLN A 7 5.40 -3.65 -8.84
C GLN A 7 4.45 -3.92 -7.67
N PRO A 8 4.24 -5.19 -7.29
CA PRO A 8 3.43 -5.57 -6.13
C PRO A 8 3.89 -4.93 -4.81
N ILE A 9 2.98 -4.87 -3.84
CA ILE A 9 3.22 -4.39 -2.47
C ILE A 9 3.12 -5.61 -1.54
N PRO A 10 4.24 -6.28 -1.21
CA PRO A 10 4.18 -7.50 -0.40
C PRO A 10 3.96 -7.24 1.09
N CYS A 11 4.30 -6.04 1.57
CA CYS A 11 4.16 -5.68 2.97
C CYS A 11 3.94 -4.18 3.16
N SER A 12 3.26 -3.84 4.24
CA SER A 12 3.03 -2.47 4.68
C SER A 12 2.78 -2.40 6.17
N SER A 13 3.03 -1.23 6.78
CA SER A 13 2.75 -0.97 8.18
C SER A 13 2.66 0.52 8.45
N PHE A 14 1.90 0.89 9.48
CA PHE A 14 2.01 2.20 10.11
C PHE A 14 3.18 2.22 11.10
N ASN A 15 3.72 3.41 11.34
CA ASN A 15 4.54 3.68 12.51
C ASN A 15 3.67 3.81 13.78
N ASN A 16 4.31 4.02 14.94
CA ASN A 16 3.65 3.96 16.25
C ASN A 16 2.47 4.94 16.42
N ASP A 17 2.55 6.14 15.85
CA ASP A 17 1.51 7.18 15.97
C ASP A 17 0.61 7.29 14.72
N GLY A 18 0.85 6.48 13.69
CA GLY A 18 0.08 6.50 12.44
C GLY A 18 0.39 7.67 11.51
N SER A 19 1.36 8.53 11.82
CA SER A 19 1.76 9.66 10.96
C SER A 19 2.46 9.24 9.66
N ILE A 20 2.93 8.00 9.59
CA ILE A 20 3.60 7.45 8.41
C ILE A 20 3.01 6.07 8.10
N PHE A 21 2.58 5.90 6.86
CA PHE A 21 2.32 4.59 6.26
C PHE A 21 3.49 4.20 5.35
N ALA A 22 4.21 3.15 5.74
CA ALA A 22 5.32 2.60 4.97
C ALA A 22 4.85 1.37 4.18
N TYR A 23 5.30 1.24 2.93
CA TYR A 23 5.01 0.07 2.10
C TYR A 23 6.20 -0.30 1.21
N GLY A 24 6.47 -1.60 1.12
CA GLY A 24 7.48 -2.16 0.23
C GLY A 24 6.93 -2.33 -1.19
N VAL A 25 7.75 -2.13 -2.20
CA VAL A 25 7.41 -2.34 -3.61
C VAL A 25 8.50 -3.19 -4.24
N CYS A 26 8.17 -4.44 -4.56
CA CYS A 26 9.05 -5.38 -5.24
C CYS A 26 8.27 -6.58 -5.79
N TYR A 27 8.94 -7.41 -6.58
CA TYR A 27 8.37 -8.66 -7.07
C TYR A 27 8.08 -9.61 -5.90
N ASP A 28 6.86 -10.16 -5.86
CA ASP A 28 6.32 -10.94 -4.74
C ASP A 28 6.17 -12.43 -5.06
N TRP A 29 6.76 -12.91 -6.15
CA TRP A 29 6.69 -14.30 -6.60
C TRP A 29 5.31 -14.81 -7.04
N SER A 30 4.31 -13.93 -7.17
CA SER A 30 2.96 -14.28 -7.64
C SER A 30 2.90 -14.93 -9.01
N ARG A 31 3.98 -14.86 -9.80
CA ARG A 31 4.11 -15.48 -11.14
C ARG A 31 5.35 -16.36 -11.31
N GLY A 32 5.92 -16.90 -10.22
CA GLY A 32 7.04 -17.84 -10.29
C GLY A 32 8.41 -17.23 -10.64
N ALA A 33 9.46 -18.07 -10.61
CA ALA A 33 10.85 -17.68 -10.82
C ALA A 33 11.14 -17.17 -12.22
N GLU A 34 10.49 -17.79 -13.18
CA GLU A 34 10.61 -17.53 -14.60
C GLU A 34 10.21 -16.09 -14.94
N ASN A 35 9.40 -15.43 -14.11
CA ASN A 35 8.97 -14.05 -14.29
C ASN A 35 9.75 -13.05 -13.40
N HIS A 36 10.73 -13.50 -12.64
CA HIS A 36 11.63 -12.63 -11.90
C HIS A 36 12.83 -12.25 -12.78
N ASN A 37 13.09 -10.95 -12.95
CA ASN A 37 14.29 -10.45 -13.62
C ASN A 37 15.22 -9.77 -12.60
N PRO A 38 16.21 -10.49 -12.03
CA PRO A 38 17.10 -9.95 -10.99
C PRO A 38 17.92 -8.74 -11.46
N ALA A 39 18.30 -8.68 -12.74
CA ALA A 39 19.13 -7.61 -13.28
C ALA A 39 18.41 -6.25 -13.27
N ASN A 40 17.08 -6.27 -13.38
CA ASN A 40 16.22 -5.09 -13.39
C ASN A 40 15.34 -4.99 -12.14
N ALA A 41 15.47 -5.92 -11.18
CA ALA A 41 14.65 -5.96 -9.99
C ALA A 41 15.00 -4.78 -9.08
N LYS A 42 14.06 -3.83 -8.97
CA LYS A 42 14.17 -2.73 -8.01
C LYS A 42 13.26 -3.01 -6.82
N THR A 43 13.87 -3.10 -5.65
CA THR A 43 13.16 -3.10 -4.36
C THR A 43 13.19 -1.70 -3.79
N SER A 44 12.04 -1.17 -3.39
CA SER A 44 11.93 0.18 -2.83
C SER A 44 10.97 0.19 -1.66
N ILE A 45 11.25 1.04 -0.68
CA ILE A 45 10.33 1.34 0.43
C ILE A 45 9.84 2.75 0.21
N TYR A 46 8.52 2.92 0.21
CA TYR A 46 7.87 4.21 0.08
C TYR A 46 7.26 4.60 1.42
N LEU A 47 7.31 5.90 1.74
CA LEU A 47 6.70 6.49 2.92
C LEU A 47 5.61 7.45 2.46
N HIS A 48 4.42 7.32 3.05
CA HIS A 48 3.28 8.20 2.79
C HIS A 48 2.82 8.82 4.10
N SER A 49 2.64 10.14 4.11
CA SER A 49 1.97 10.85 5.20
C SER A 49 0.45 10.82 4.91
N PRO A 50 -0.33 9.96 5.58
CA PRO A 50 -1.75 9.83 5.31
C PRO A 50 -2.52 11.11 5.67
N GLN A 51 -3.49 11.45 4.83
CA GLN A 51 -4.48 12.48 5.13
C GLN A 51 -5.67 11.85 5.88
N GLU A 52 -6.36 12.62 6.73
CA GLU A 52 -7.50 12.10 7.50
C GLU A 52 -8.57 11.43 6.62
N ALA A 53 -8.83 12.00 5.43
CA ALA A 53 -9.79 11.47 4.47
C ALA A 53 -9.40 10.09 3.90
N GLU A 54 -8.12 9.71 3.97
CA GLU A 54 -7.60 8.43 3.45
C GLU A 54 -7.75 7.29 4.49
N VAL A 55 -7.80 7.61 5.78
CA VAL A 55 -7.77 6.62 6.88
C VAL A 55 -9.05 6.57 7.70
N LYS A 56 -9.83 7.64 7.72
CA LYS A 56 -11.08 7.68 8.48
C LYS A 56 -12.19 6.96 7.72
N GLY A 57 -12.90 6.06 8.40
CA GLY A 57 -14.05 5.36 7.83
C GLY A 57 -15.09 6.35 7.29
N LYS A 58 -15.65 6.05 6.11
CA LYS A 58 -16.74 6.87 5.54
C LYS A 58 -17.94 6.88 6.50
N PRO A 59 -18.64 8.01 6.66
CA PRO A 59 -19.85 8.05 7.46
C PRO A 59 -20.83 6.97 6.97
N ARG A 60 -21.32 6.11 7.87
CA ARG A 60 -22.44 5.22 7.53
C ARG A 60 -23.64 6.12 7.25
N ILE A 61 -24.08 6.17 5.99
CA ILE A 61 -25.40 6.69 5.66
C ILE A 61 -26.37 5.69 6.30
N ALA A 62 -26.97 6.06 7.42
CA ALA A 62 -28.06 5.31 8.02
C ALA A 62 -29.23 5.38 7.03
N THR A 63 -29.35 4.38 6.14
CA THR A 63 -30.58 4.15 5.40
C THR A 63 -31.61 3.68 6.43
N GLY A 64 -32.34 4.64 7.00
CA GLY A 64 -33.42 4.38 7.93
C GLY A 64 -34.45 3.47 7.25
N ARG A 65 -34.52 2.21 7.68
CA ARG A 65 -35.76 1.46 7.59
C ARG A 65 -36.70 2.10 8.61
N LYS A 66 -37.61 2.94 8.12
CA LYS A 66 -38.91 3.14 8.76
C LYS A 66 -39.81 1.98 8.37
#